data_AF-A0AAV4XG96-F1
#
_entry.id   AF-A0AAV4XG96-F1
#
_cell.length_a   1.000
_cell.length_b   1.000
_cell.length_c   1.000
_cell.angle_alpha   90.00
_cell.angle_beta   90.00
_cell.angle_gamma   90.00
#
_symmetry.space_group_name_H-M   'P 1'
#
loop_
_entity.id
_entity.type
_entity.pdbx_description
1 polymer ?
#
loop_
_entity_poly.entity_id
_entity_poly.type
_entity_poly.pdbx_seq_one_letter_code
_entity_poly.pdbx_strand_id
1 'polypeptide(L)'
;MSVRPNLISDLEELMKELIGVSKDVDTALKTTFAHLMEEEKKELLYQETLGKRVASMLTTELKKECSKYEEAHRKAIESNSTLETAVNIHISNIAKLLLPLEELAKILPSVNSLKTPENQKAMESFNHLVDKVEEMRKQRQYLEQQLRDSLMNDDITKNLVTMKKKEDLKEVFAEELKKHNEILTYLDQNLAAQDKILCALTEANAHYADTRKAMTEVKHQRNEMVTALINSFESYEDLVSRLRMDLSFIKSYKQM
;
A
#
# COMPACT_ATOMS: atom_id res chain seq x y z
N MET A 1 -5.43 -26.88 5.42
CA MET A 1 -6.17 -25.83 4.69
C MET A 1 -6.16 -26.20 3.23
N SER A 2 -7.22 -26.88 2.78
CA SER A 2 -7.32 -27.40 1.42
C SER A 2 -7.61 -26.23 0.48
N VAL A 3 -6.60 -25.77 -0.25
CA VAL A 3 -6.79 -24.83 -1.36
C VAL A 3 -7.73 -25.53 -2.34
N ARG A 4 -8.95 -25.00 -2.53
CA ARG A 4 -9.90 -25.58 -3.49
C ARG A 4 -9.24 -25.50 -4.88
N PRO A 5 -8.98 -26.61 -5.57
CA PRO A 5 -8.25 -26.59 -6.84
C PRO A 5 -9.00 -25.87 -7.97
N ASN A 6 -10.29 -25.54 -7.77
CA ASN A 6 -11.19 -25.02 -8.79
C ASN A 6 -11.60 -23.55 -8.57
N LEU A 7 -10.98 -22.80 -7.65
CA LEU A 7 -11.42 -21.43 -7.30
C LEU A 7 -11.57 -20.50 -8.52
N ILE A 8 -10.59 -20.55 -9.43
CA ILE A 8 -10.58 -19.75 -10.65
C ILE A 8 -11.66 -20.24 -11.62
N SER A 9 -11.71 -21.55 -11.86
CA SER A 9 -12.69 -22.16 -12.76
C SER A 9 -14.13 -21.83 -12.34
N ASP A 10 -14.42 -21.87 -11.04
CA ASP A 10 -15.74 -21.56 -10.51
C ASP A 10 -16.15 -20.11 -10.81
N LEU A 11 -15.23 -19.15 -10.66
CA LEU A 11 -15.49 -17.73 -10.97
C LEU A 11 -15.64 -17.49 -12.48
N GLU A 12 -14.78 -18.11 -13.29
CA GLU A 12 -14.82 -17.98 -14.76
C GLU A 12 -16.12 -18.56 -15.32
N GLU A 13 -16.57 -19.71 -14.82
CA GLU A 13 -17.81 -20.35 -15.25
C GLU A 13 -19.03 -19.51 -14.85
N LEU A 14 -19.10 -19.03 -13.60
CA LEU A 14 -20.20 -18.17 -13.14
C LEU A 14 -20.28 -16.86 -13.92
N MET A 15 -19.13 -16.23 -14.19
CA MET A 15 -19.09 -15.00 -14.99
C MET A 15 -19.53 -15.26 -16.43
N LYS A 16 -19.04 -16.33 -17.06
CA LYS A 16 -19.42 -16.71 -18.42
C LYS A 16 -20.91 -17.00 -18.52
N GLU A 17 -21.48 -17.67 -17.54
CA GLU A 17 -22.92 -17.93 -17.47
C GLU A 17 -23.70 -16.62 -17.33
N LEU A 18 -23.29 -15.72 -16.44
CA LEU A 18 -23.93 -14.41 -16.24
C LEU A 18 -23.96 -13.59 -17.54
N ILE A 19 -22.83 -13.48 -18.22
CA ILE A 19 -22.71 -12.76 -19.50
C ILE A 19 -23.58 -13.42 -20.57
N GLY A 20 -23.59 -14.75 -20.63
CA GLY A 20 -24.44 -15.51 -21.57
C GLY A 20 -25.92 -15.22 -21.37
N VAL A 21 -26.42 -15.35 -20.13
CA VAL A 21 -27.83 -15.08 -19.82
C VAL A 21 -28.17 -13.60 -20.05
N SER A 22 -27.28 -12.68 -19.71
CA SER A 22 -27.47 -11.24 -19.98
C SER A 22 -27.62 -10.96 -21.48
N LYS A 23 -26.80 -11.60 -22.32
CA LYS A 23 -26.87 -11.45 -23.78
C LYS A 23 -28.15 -12.03 -24.38
N ASP A 24 -28.63 -13.15 -23.83
CA ASP A 24 -29.91 -13.73 -24.23
C ASP A 24 -31.06 -12.76 -23.94
N VAL A 25 -31.08 -12.14 -22.76
CA VAL A 25 -32.10 -11.14 -22.37
C VAL A 25 -32.02 -9.90 -23.26
N ASP A 26 -30.82 -9.40 -23.56
CA ASP A 26 -30.61 -8.27 -24.49
C ASP A 26 -31.20 -8.57 -25.87
N THR A 27 -30.95 -9.77 -26.38
CA THR A 27 -31.45 -10.22 -27.69
C THR A 27 -32.98 -10.32 -27.68
N ALA A 28 -33.55 -10.93 -26.63
CA ALA A 28 -35.00 -11.05 -26.49
C ALA A 28 -35.69 -9.68 -26.42
N LEU A 29 -35.17 -8.74 -25.62
CA LEU A 29 -35.71 -7.39 -25.50
C LEU A 29 -35.65 -6.64 -26.84
N LYS A 30 -34.53 -6.73 -27.56
CA LYS A 30 -34.38 -6.13 -28.89
C LYS A 30 -35.36 -6.70 -29.91
N THR A 31 -35.59 -8.01 -29.90
CA THR A 31 -36.57 -8.67 -30.77
C THR A 31 -37.99 -8.24 -30.42
N THR A 32 -38.36 -8.21 -29.14
CA THR A 32 -39.69 -7.75 -28.69
C THR A 32 -39.93 -6.29 -29.08
N PHE A 33 -38.94 -5.42 -28.90
CA PHE A 33 -39.03 -4.02 -29.31
C PHE A 33 -39.19 -3.89 -30.84
N ALA A 34 -38.45 -4.67 -31.63
CA ALA A 34 -38.59 -4.67 -33.08
C ALA A 34 -40.01 -5.08 -33.53
N HIS A 35 -40.61 -6.09 -32.90
CA HIS A 35 -41.99 -6.48 -33.17
C HIS A 35 -43.00 -5.39 -32.79
N LEU A 36 -42.82 -4.71 -31.65
CA LEU A 36 -43.67 -3.59 -31.24
C LEU A 36 -43.58 -2.41 -32.22
N MET A 37 -42.39 -2.12 -32.75
CA MET A 37 -42.16 -1.08 -33.76
C MET A 37 -42.79 -1.45 -35.11
N GLU A 38 -42.71 -2.71 -35.52
CA GLU A 38 -43.35 -3.20 -36.74
C GLU A 38 -44.87 -3.09 -36.64
N GLU A 39 -45.44 -3.46 -35.49
CA GLU A 39 -46.88 -3.36 -35.24
C GLU A 39 -47.36 -1.90 -35.24
N GLU A 40 -46.60 -0.99 -34.63
CA GLU A 40 -46.89 0.44 -34.68
C GLU A 40 -46.85 0.98 -36.11
N LYS A 41 -45.88 0.55 -36.93
CA LYS A 41 -45.81 0.94 -38.33
C LYS A 41 -47.02 0.44 -39.13
N LYS A 42 -47.46 -0.80 -38.89
CA LYS A 42 -48.66 -1.38 -39.52
C LYS A 42 -49.92 -0.62 -39.10
N GLU A 43 -50.05 -0.30 -37.81
CA GLU A 43 -51.18 0.47 -37.28
C GLU A 43 -51.21 1.89 -37.88
N LEU A 44 -50.07 2.56 -38.03
CA LEU A 44 -49.99 3.87 -38.69
C LEU A 44 -50.48 3.80 -40.15
N LEU A 45 -50.00 2.83 -40.93
CA LEU A 45 -50.43 2.61 -42.32
C LEU A 45 -51.94 2.30 -42.42
N TYR A 46 -52.46 1.53 -41.46
CA TYR A 46 -53.89 1.24 -41.36
C TYR A 46 -54.69 2.52 -41.10
N GLN A 47 -54.25 3.38 -40.18
CA GLN A 47 -54.93 4.63 -39.86
C GLN A 47 -54.88 5.65 -41.01
N GLU A 48 -53.81 5.66 -41.81
CA GLU A 48 -53.72 6.46 -43.02
C GLU A 48 -54.73 6.04 -44.10
N THR A 49 -55.03 4.74 -44.19
CA THR A 49 -55.92 4.19 -45.23
C THR A 49 -57.40 4.13 -44.81
N LEU A 50 -57.69 3.87 -43.53
CA LEU A 50 -59.05 3.60 -43.03
C LEU A 50 -59.53 4.60 -41.97
N GLY A 51 -58.71 5.59 -41.60
CA GLY A 51 -59.02 6.63 -40.63
C GLY A 51 -58.56 6.31 -39.20
N LYS A 52 -58.58 7.33 -38.33
CA LYS A 52 -58.05 7.24 -36.96
C LYS A 52 -58.83 6.23 -36.10
N ARG A 53 -58.09 5.35 -35.43
CA ARG A 53 -58.60 4.43 -34.39
C ARG A 53 -57.85 4.67 -33.07
N VAL A 54 -58.53 4.43 -31.96
CA VAL A 54 -57.89 4.47 -30.63
C VAL A 54 -56.80 3.41 -30.55
N ALA A 55 -55.60 3.80 -30.11
CA ALA A 55 -54.48 2.89 -29.92
C ALA A 55 -54.87 1.74 -28.99
N SER A 56 -54.42 0.52 -29.33
CA SER A 56 -54.67 -0.66 -28.51
C SER A 56 -54.07 -0.47 -27.11
N MET A 57 -54.90 -0.62 -26.08
CA MET A 57 -54.46 -0.56 -24.68
C MET A 57 -53.34 -1.59 -24.42
N LEU A 58 -53.49 -2.80 -24.99
CA LEU A 58 -52.50 -3.87 -24.90
C LEU A 58 -51.13 -3.44 -25.45
N THR A 59 -51.09 -2.80 -26.62
CA THR A 59 -49.83 -2.34 -27.23
C THR A 59 -49.17 -1.23 -26.40
N THR A 60 -49.99 -0.36 -25.80
CA THR A 60 -49.50 0.72 -24.93
C THR A 60 -48.92 0.15 -23.62
N GLU A 61 -49.58 -0.83 -23.01
CA GLU A 61 -49.10 -1.52 -21.81
C GLU A 61 -47.82 -2.32 -22.09
N LEU A 62 -47.77 -3.09 -23.18
CA LEU A 62 -46.58 -3.84 -23.61
C LEU A 62 -45.38 -2.92 -23.86
N LYS A 63 -45.59 -1.76 -24.48
CA LYS A 63 -44.53 -0.75 -24.67
C LYS A 63 -43.99 -0.22 -23.35
N LYS A 64 -44.89 0.09 -22.41
CA LYS A 64 -44.51 0.57 -21.08
C LYS A 64 -43.72 -0.48 -20.31
N GLU A 65 -44.15 -1.74 -20.39
CA GLU A 65 -43.47 -2.86 -19.75
C GLU A 65 -42.11 -3.15 -20.39
N CYS A 66 -42.03 -3.16 -21.73
CA CYS A 66 -40.78 -3.31 -22.47
C CYS A 66 -39.75 -2.22 -22.12
N SER A 67 -40.19 -0.96 -22.03
CA SER A 67 -39.32 0.16 -21.65
C SER A 67 -38.81 0.02 -20.21
N LYS A 68 -39.64 -0.47 -19.28
CA LYS A 68 -39.23 -0.76 -17.91
C LYS A 68 -38.15 -1.86 -17.86
N TYR A 69 -38.32 -2.94 -18.63
CA TYR A 69 -37.33 -4.01 -18.70
C TYR A 69 -36.04 -3.56 -19.38
N GLU A 70 -36.11 -2.74 -20.43
CA GLU A 70 -34.95 -2.15 -21.08
C GLU A 70 -34.13 -1.28 -20.10
N GLU A 71 -34.79 -0.42 -19.32
CA GLU A 71 -34.08 0.41 -18.35
C GLU A 71 -33.40 -0.43 -17.25
N ALA A 72 -34.11 -1.44 -16.73
CA ALA A 72 -33.56 -2.37 -15.75
C ALA A 72 -32.38 -3.16 -16.33
N HIS A 73 -32.50 -3.65 -17.56
CA HIS A 73 -31.47 -4.40 -18.25
C HIS A 73 -30.22 -3.56 -18.53
N ARG A 74 -30.38 -2.30 -18.95
CA ARG A 74 -29.27 -1.37 -19.14
C ARG A 74 -28.47 -1.17 -17.85
N LYS A 75 -29.16 -0.95 -16.72
CA LYS A 75 -28.51 -0.83 -15.39
C LYS A 75 -27.78 -2.12 -15.01
N ALA A 76 -28.37 -3.27 -15.31
CA ALA A 76 -27.74 -4.57 -15.07
C ALA A 76 -26.47 -4.77 -15.91
N ILE A 77 -26.47 -4.38 -17.20
CA ILE A 77 -25.29 -4.46 -18.08
C ILE A 77 -24.13 -3.61 -17.53
N GLU A 78 -24.40 -2.37 -17.13
CA GLU A 78 -23.38 -1.47 -16.57
C GLU A 78 -22.77 -2.05 -15.28
N SER A 79 -23.62 -2.59 -14.41
CA SER A 79 -23.19 -3.29 -13.18
C SER A 79 -22.36 -4.53 -13.51
N ASN A 80 -22.79 -5.35 -14.48
CA ASN A 80 -22.10 -6.57 -14.89
C ASN A 80 -20.70 -6.28 -15.46
N SER A 81 -20.54 -5.22 -16.26
CA SER A 81 -19.24 -4.80 -16.81
C SER A 81 -18.26 -4.39 -15.71
N THR A 82 -18.76 -3.67 -14.69
CA THR A 82 -17.98 -3.31 -13.50
C THR A 82 -17.57 -4.56 -12.71
N LEU A 83 -18.51 -5.50 -12.55
CA LEU A 83 -18.26 -6.77 -11.87
C LEU A 83 -17.27 -7.65 -12.63
N GLU A 84 -17.36 -7.72 -13.96
CA GLU A 84 -16.42 -8.44 -14.83
C GLU A 84 -14.99 -7.92 -14.65
N THR A 85 -14.83 -6.60 -14.65
CA THR A 85 -13.52 -5.97 -14.41
C THR A 85 -12.97 -6.34 -13.03
N ALA A 86 -13.80 -6.28 -11.98
CA ALA A 86 -13.40 -6.63 -10.62
C ALA A 86 -13.03 -8.12 -10.50
N VAL A 87 -13.82 -9.01 -11.09
CA VAL A 87 -13.58 -10.46 -11.11
C VAL A 87 -12.27 -10.79 -11.82
N ASN A 88 -11.97 -10.16 -12.94
CA ASN A 88 -10.71 -10.36 -13.66
C ASN A 88 -9.48 -9.96 -12.83
N ILE A 89 -9.56 -8.86 -12.07
CA ILE A 89 -8.50 -8.45 -11.14
C ILE A 89 -8.30 -9.51 -10.06
N HIS A 90 -9.38 -9.99 -9.45
CA HIS A 90 -9.33 -11.00 -8.40
C HIS A 90 -8.82 -12.35 -8.93
N ILE A 91 -9.27 -12.80 -10.11
CA ILE A 91 -8.75 -14.01 -10.78
C ILE A 91 -7.25 -13.91 -11.00
N SER A 92 -6.77 -12.78 -11.55
CA SER A 92 -5.33 -12.54 -11.75
C SER A 92 -4.53 -12.66 -10.46
N ASN A 93 -5.07 -12.13 -9.35
CA ASN A 93 -4.43 -12.18 -8.04
C ASN A 93 -4.48 -13.56 -7.40
N ILE A 94 -5.62 -14.26 -7.48
CA ILE A 94 -5.77 -15.63 -6.99
C ILE A 94 -4.86 -16.58 -7.78
N ALA A 95 -4.73 -16.39 -9.10
CA ALA A 95 -3.79 -17.15 -9.92
C ALA A 95 -2.36 -17.04 -9.40
N LYS A 96 -1.92 -15.84 -8.99
CA LYS A 96 -0.60 -15.64 -8.36
C LYS A 96 -0.49 -16.39 -7.02
N LEU A 97 -1.54 -16.41 -6.21
CA LEU A 97 -1.57 -17.13 -4.92
C LEU A 97 -1.52 -18.65 -5.08
N LEU A 98 -1.97 -19.18 -6.21
CA LEU A 98 -1.92 -20.61 -6.52
C LEU A 98 -0.54 -21.07 -7.04
N LEU A 99 0.36 -20.14 -7.35
CA LEU A 99 1.73 -20.48 -7.78
C LEU A 99 2.55 -21.07 -6.61
N PRO A 100 3.59 -21.87 -6.91
CA PRO A 100 4.57 -22.27 -5.90
C PRO A 100 5.16 -21.07 -5.17
N LEU A 101 5.47 -21.24 -3.88
CA LEU A 101 5.95 -20.15 -3.03
C LEU A 101 7.20 -19.45 -3.61
N GLU A 102 8.07 -20.21 -4.26
CA GLU A 102 9.27 -19.69 -4.93
C GLU A 102 8.94 -18.75 -6.11
N GLU A 103 7.92 -19.07 -6.88
CA GLU A 103 7.48 -18.25 -8.01
C GLU A 103 6.75 -17.00 -7.52
N LEU A 104 5.85 -17.16 -6.54
CA LEU A 104 5.17 -16.03 -5.89
C LEU A 104 6.20 -15.04 -5.29
N ALA A 105 7.26 -15.55 -4.67
CA ALA A 105 8.31 -14.71 -4.10
C ALA A 105 9.06 -13.88 -5.16
N LYS A 106 9.21 -14.39 -6.39
CA LYS A 106 9.85 -13.68 -7.51
C LYS A 106 8.96 -12.58 -8.10
N ILE A 107 7.64 -12.75 -8.03
CA ILE A 107 6.67 -11.77 -8.54
C ILE A 107 6.58 -10.55 -7.62
N LEU A 108 6.73 -10.75 -6.30
CA LEU A 108 6.65 -9.65 -5.34
C LEU A 108 7.82 -8.67 -5.52
N PRO A 109 7.56 -7.34 -5.52
CA PRO A 109 8.61 -6.34 -5.54
C PRO A 109 9.65 -6.59 -4.45
N SER A 110 10.92 -6.53 -4.81
CA SER A 110 12.03 -6.88 -3.94
C SER A 110 13.11 -5.82 -4.00
N VAL A 111 13.66 -5.47 -2.84
CA VAL A 111 14.80 -4.56 -2.71
C VAL A 111 16.07 -5.13 -3.32
N ASN A 112 16.10 -6.41 -3.70
CA ASN A 112 17.24 -7.02 -4.38
C ASN A 112 17.58 -6.35 -5.71
N SER A 113 16.60 -5.77 -6.42
CA SER A 113 16.86 -5.00 -7.64
C SER A 113 17.62 -3.69 -7.37
N LEU A 114 17.57 -3.18 -6.14
CA LEU A 114 18.24 -1.95 -5.73
C LEU A 114 19.64 -2.20 -5.14
N LYS A 115 20.06 -3.46 -4.98
CA LYS A 115 21.38 -3.84 -4.45
C LYS A 115 22.48 -3.68 -5.50
N THR A 116 22.67 -2.47 -6.00
CA THR A 116 23.87 -2.13 -6.77
C THR A 116 25.04 -1.94 -5.81
N PRO A 117 26.29 -2.20 -6.24
CA PRO A 117 27.47 -1.93 -5.40
C PRO A 117 27.53 -0.48 -4.90
N GLU A 118 27.05 0.46 -5.71
CA GLU A 118 26.98 1.89 -5.38
C GLU A 118 25.99 2.18 -4.25
N ASN A 119 24.74 1.69 -4.38
CA ASN A 119 23.70 1.87 -3.36
C ASN A 119 24.08 1.20 -2.04
N GLN A 120 24.66 0.01 -2.13
CA GLN A 120 25.15 -0.75 -0.99
C GLN A 120 26.24 0.04 -0.24
N LYS A 121 27.23 0.57 -0.98
CA LYS A 121 28.29 1.40 -0.40
C LYS A 121 27.76 2.69 0.22
N ALA A 122 26.78 3.35 -0.41
CA ALA A 122 26.15 4.56 0.12
C ALA A 122 25.42 4.27 1.44
N MET A 123 24.68 3.16 1.51
CA MET A 123 23.99 2.72 2.73
C MET A 123 24.96 2.33 3.84
N GLU A 124 26.02 1.59 3.52
CA GLU A 124 27.06 1.20 4.48
C GLU A 124 27.81 2.41 5.04
N SER A 125 28.18 3.37 4.17
CA SER A 125 28.82 4.62 4.58
C SER A 125 27.93 5.44 5.53
N PHE A 126 26.64 5.57 5.19
CA PHE A 126 25.66 6.26 6.03
C PHE A 126 25.53 5.57 7.40
N ASN A 127 25.31 4.25 7.43
CA ASN A 127 25.18 3.49 8.68
C ASN A 127 26.44 3.60 9.55
N HIS A 128 27.62 3.49 8.95
CA HIS A 128 28.89 3.64 9.66
C HIS A 128 29.03 5.03 10.33
N LEU A 129 28.54 6.09 9.68
CA LEU A 129 28.56 7.43 10.25
C LEU A 129 27.51 7.61 11.35
N VAL A 130 26.34 6.97 11.24
CA VAL A 130 25.37 6.91 12.34
C VAL A 130 25.98 6.20 13.56
N ASP A 131 26.67 5.08 13.36
CA ASP A 131 27.35 4.36 14.44
C ASP A 131 28.42 5.23 15.11
N LYS A 132 29.19 6.01 14.33
CA LYS A 132 30.15 6.98 14.87
C LYS A 132 29.50 8.08 15.70
N VAL A 133 28.33 8.57 15.30
CA VAL A 133 27.56 9.56 16.09
C VAL A 133 27.14 8.94 17.42
N GLU A 134 26.61 7.72 17.41
CA GLU A 134 26.19 7.04 18.64
C GLU A 134 27.38 6.73 19.56
N GLU A 135 28.51 6.31 19.00
CA GLU A 135 29.75 6.12 19.75
C GLU A 135 30.25 7.43 20.37
N MET A 136 30.27 8.53 19.61
CA MET A 136 30.64 9.86 20.11
C MET A 136 29.74 10.28 21.28
N ARG A 137 28.42 10.02 21.20
CA ARG A 137 27.46 10.33 22.27
C ARG A 137 27.73 9.51 23.53
N LYS A 138 27.95 8.20 23.39
CA LYS A 138 28.27 7.30 24.51
C LYS A 138 29.57 7.69 25.20
N GLN A 139 30.62 7.96 24.41
CA GLN A 139 31.90 8.42 24.94
C GLN A 139 31.76 9.73 25.71
N ARG A 140 30.99 10.69 25.19
CA ARG A 140 30.74 11.96 25.87
C ARG A 140 30.03 11.78 27.21
N GLN A 141 28.99 10.95 27.25
CA GLN A 141 28.28 10.64 28.48
C GLN A 141 29.21 9.97 29.51
N TYR A 142 30.06 9.04 29.06
CA TYR A 142 31.02 8.37 29.92
C TYR A 142 32.10 9.31 30.47
N LEU A 143 32.66 10.19 29.64
CA LEU A 143 33.64 11.20 30.05
C LEU A 143 33.04 12.22 31.01
N GLU A 144 31.80 12.67 30.76
CA GLU A 144 31.08 13.57 31.66
C GLU A 144 30.88 12.90 33.03
N GLN A 145 30.43 11.65 33.05
CA GLN A 145 30.21 10.93 34.30
C GLN A 145 31.52 10.75 35.07
N GLN A 146 32.60 10.34 34.40
CA GLN A 146 33.92 10.24 35.02
C GLN A 146 34.41 11.56 35.59
N LEU A 147 34.20 12.68 34.89
CA LEU A 147 34.57 14.00 35.39
C LEU A 147 33.79 14.35 36.65
N ARG A 148 32.47 14.10 36.66
CA ARG A 148 31.60 14.33 37.82
C ARG A 148 32.05 13.50 39.02
N ASP A 149 32.34 12.22 38.81
CA ASP A 149 32.78 11.31 39.86
C ASP A 149 34.17 11.69 40.36
N SER A 150 35.09 12.07 39.47
CA SER A 150 36.44 12.53 39.83
C SER A 150 36.37 13.79 40.68
N LEU A 151 35.56 14.78 40.29
CA LEU A 151 35.38 16.02 41.05
C LEU A 151 34.70 15.78 42.40
N MET A 152 33.71 14.90 42.47
CA MET A 152 32.99 14.59 43.71
C MET A 152 33.88 13.88 44.74
N ASN A 153 34.85 13.09 44.28
CA ASN A 153 35.75 12.32 45.14
C ASN A 153 37.10 13.03 45.43
N ASP A 154 37.36 14.21 44.85
CA ASP A 154 38.62 14.95 45.01
C ASP A 154 38.63 15.77 46.32
N ASP A 155 38.95 15.13 47.44
CA ASP A 155 39.11 15.78 48.74
C ASP A 155 40.55 16.31 48.95
N ILE A 156 40.69 17.63 48.88
CA ILE A 156 41.96 18.35 49.08
C ILE A 156 42.17 18.85 50.52
N THR A 157 41.26 18.55 51.46
CA THR A 157 41.29 19.10 52.83
C THR A 157 42.63 18.82 53.53
N LYS A 158 43.22 17.64 53.31
CA LYS A 158 44.54 17.29 53.85
C LYS A 158 45.63 18.19 53.30
N ASN A 159 45.63 18.45 51.98
CA ASN A 159 46.63 19.29 51.31
C ASN A 159 46.55 20.73 51.82
N LEU A 160 45.32 21.24 52.03
CA LEU A 160 45.06 22.57 52.60
C LEU A 160 45.53 22.72 54.05
N VAL A 161 45.34 21.69 54.90
CA VAL A 161 45.78 21.71 56.31
C VAL A 161 47.32 21.66 56.44
N THR A 162 47.99 21.00 55.50
CA THR A 162 49.47 20.90 55.47
C THR A 162 50.16 22.08 54.78
N MET A 163 49.39 23.01 54.21
CA MET A 163 49.91 24.13 53.44
C MET A 163 50.74 25.09 54.31
N LYS A 164 51.90 25.54 53.81
CA LYS A 164 52.77 26.46 54.57
C LYS A 164 52.17 27.87 54.54
N LYS A 165 52.32 28.64 55.63
CA LYS A 165 51.79 30.03 55.79
C LYS A 165 52.18 31.05 54.69
N LYS A 166 53.05 30.70 53.73
CA LYS A 166 53.53 31.57 52.64
C LYS A 166 53.12 31.09 51.24
N GLU A 167 52.46 29.94 51.09
CA GLU A 167 52.01 29.42 49.79
C GLU A 167 50.73 30.15 49.32
N ASP A 168 50.65 30.45 48.03
CA ASP A 168 49.45 31.05 47.43
C ASP A 168 48.38 29.97 47.24
N LEU A 169 47.24 30.13 47.91
CA LEU A 169 46.09 29.24 47.76
C LEU A 169 45.68 29.07 46.30
N LYS A 170 45.78 30.11 45.48
CA LYS A 170 45.38 30.04 44.06
C LYS A 170 46.25 29.08 43.26
N GLU A 171 47.55 29.04 43.53
CA GLU A 171 48.47 28.12 42.85
C GLU A 171 48.19 26.67 43.26
N VAL A 172 47.90 26.42 44.54
CA VAL A 172 47.54 25.08 45.04
C VAL A 172 46.25 24.60 44.38
N PHE A 173 45.19 25.41 44.32
CA PHE A 173 43.96 25.04 43.63
C PHE A 173 44.20 24.79 42.12
N ALA A 174 45.04 25.60 41.48
CA ALA A 174 45.36 25.42 40.07
C ALA A 174 46.09 24.10 39.81
N GLU A 175 47.04 23.71 40.66
CA GLU A 175 47.74 22.41 40.56
C GLU A 175 46.81 21.22 40.84
N GLU A 176 45.97 21.30 41.86
CA GLU A 176 45.01 20.22 42.18
C GLU A 176 44.00 20.00 41.04
N LEU A 177 43.53 21.08 40.40
CA LEU A 177 42.62 20.98 39.26
C LEU A 177 43.25 20.32 38.03
N LYS A 178 44.59 20.33 37.88
CA LYS A 178 45.25 19.68 36.74
C LYS A 178 45.02 18.18 36.66
N LYS A 179 44.69 17.52 37.77
CA LYS A 179 44.34 16.08 37.79
C LYS A 179 43.20 15.75 36.83
N HIS A 180 42.30 16.70 36.59
CA HIS A 180 41.12 16.52 35.74
C HIS A 180 41.37 16.89 34.27
N ASN A 181 42.55 17.44 33.94
CA ASN A 181 42.87 17.93 32.59
C ASN A 181 42.86 16.85 31.52
N GLU A 182 43.21 15.60 31.86
CA GLU A 182 43.19 14.50 30.90
C GLU A 182 41.76 14.21 30.41
N ILE A 183 40.80 14.13 31.33
CA ILE A 183 39.38 13.94 31.01
C ILE A 183 38.85 15.13 30.20
N LEU A 184 39.22 16.35 30.57
CA LEU A 184 38.87 17.56 29.81
C LEU A 184 39.43 17.53 28.39
N THR A 185 40.67 17.08 28.22
CA THR A 185 41.29 16.95 26.89
C THR A 185 40.53 15.97 26.00
N TYR A 186 40.13 14.81 26.54
CA TYR A 186 39.33 13.85 25.79
C TYR A 186 37.91 14.37 25.48
N LEU A 187 37.31 15.12 26.41
CA LEU A 187 36.01 15.75 26.19
C LEU A 187 36.08 16.81 25.09
N ASP A 188 37.10 17.67 25.10
CA ASP A 188 37.34 18.68 24.08
C ASP A 188 37.58 18.05 22.70
N GLN A 189 38.35 16.95 22.64
CA GLN A 189 38.55 16.20 21.39
C GLN A 189 37.24 15.61 20.87
N ASN A 190 36.40 15.04 21.75
CA ASN A 190 35.09 14.51 21.37
C ASN A 190 34.15 15.62 20.87
N LEU A 191 34.16 16.80 21.50
CA LEU A 191 33.39 17.97 21.07
C LEU A 191 33.88 18.49 19.72
N ALA A 192 35.19 18.66 19.55
CA ALA A 192 35.78 19.16 18.30
C ALA A 192 35.61 18.19 17.11
N ALA A 193 35.48 16.88 17.36
CA ALA A 193 35.21 15.89 16.33
C ALA A 193 33.78 15.98 15.76
N GLN A 194 32.83 16.54 16.52
CA GLN A 194 31.41 16.55 16.17
C GLN A 194 31.14 17.21 14.83
N ASP A 195 31.72 18.39 14.56
CA ASP A 195 31.47 19.12 13.32
C ASP A 195 31.91 18.32 12.09
N LYS A 196 33.05 17.62 12.19
CA LYS A 196 33.55 16.76 11.11
C LYS A 196 32.64 15.57 10.87
N ILE A 197 32.16 14.94 11.95
CA ILE A 197 31.25 13.78 11.86
C ILE A 197 29.90 14.22 11.25
N LEU A 198 29.34 15.35 11.69
CA LEU A 198 28.07 15.86 11.18
C LEU A 198 28.15 16.29 9.72
N CYS A 199 29.27 16.91 9.31
CA CYS A 199 29.50 17.25 7.90
C CYS A 199 29.52 15.98 7.04
N ALA A 200 30.34 14.99 7.41
CA ALA A 200 30.42 13.71 6.69
C ALA A 200 29.07 12.97 6.67
N LEU A 201 28.32 12.98 7.78
CA LEU A 201 26.98 12.38 7.84
C LEU A 201 26.00 13.09 6.91
N THR A 202 26.07 14.41 6.80
CA THR A 202 25.21 15.19 5.91
C THR A 202 25.49 14.86 4.44
N GLU A 203 26.76 14.75 4.06
CA GLU A 203 27.17 14.32 2.72
C GLU A 203 26.73 12.88 2.43
N ALA A 204 26.98 11.94 3.34
CA ALA A 204 26.55 10.55 3.19
C ALA A 204 25.02 10.42 3.11
N ASN A 205 24.27 11.24 3.88
CA ASN A 205 22.81 11.30 3.80
C ASN A 205 22.32 11.80 2.45
N ALA A 206 22.99 12.78 1.85
CA ALA A 206 22.67 13.27 0.52
C ALA A 206 22.88 12.16 -0.53
N HIS A 207 24.01 11.44 -0.48
CA HIS A 207 24.27 10.30 -1.37
C HIS A 207 23.30 9.13 -1.17
N TYR A 208 22.87 8.86 0.06
CA TYR A 208 21.92 7.80 0.38
C TYR A 208 20.46 8.17 0.05
N ALA A 209 20.14 9.45 -0.17
CA ALA A 209 18.77 9.93 -0.30
C ALA A 209 17.98 9.22 -1.42
N ASP A 210 18.57 9.06 -2.59
CA ASP A 210 17.92 8.41 -3.74
C ASP A 210 17.72 6.91 -3.50
N THR A 211 18.71 6.23 -2.91
CA THR A 211 18.60 4.82 -2.52
C THR A 211 17.47 4.63 -1.51
N ARG A 212 17.39 5.50 -0.49
CA ARG A 212 16.33 5.47 0.53
C ARG A 212 14.95 5.69 -0.09
N LYS A 213 14.82 6.62 -1.04
CA LYS A 213 13.57 6.87 -1.76
C LYS A 213 13.15 5.66 -2.57
N ALA A 214 14.06 5.08 -3.37
CA ALA A 214 13.79 3.88 -4.16
C ALA A 214 13.40 2.68 -3.27
N MET A 215 14.08 2.49 -2.12
CA MET A 215 13.76 1.43 -1.17
C MET A 215 12.36 1.61 -0.56
N THR A 216 11.99 2.84 -0.23
CA THR A 216 10.66 3.17 0.30
C THR A 216 9.58 2.88 -0.74
N GLU A 217 9.81 3.24 -2.00
CA GLU A 217 8.91 2.98 -3.12
C GLU A 217 8.70 1.47 -3.34
N VAL A 218 9.79 0.69 -3.40
CA VAL A 218 9.70 -0.77 -3.55
C VAL A 218 8.95 -1.41 -2.38
N LYS A 219 9.17 -0.91 -1.15
CA LYS A 219 8.43 -1.38 0.04
C LYS A 219 6.94 -1.03 -0.06
N HIS A 220 6.61 0.16 -0.54
CA HIS A 220 5.22 0.59 -0.75
C HIS A 220 4.52 -0.30 -1.78
N GLN A 221 5.10 -0.45 -2.97
CA GLN A 221 4.58 -1.32 -4.03
C GLN A 221 4.43 -2.78 -3.57
N ARG A 222 5.39 -3.29 -2.79
CA ARG A 222 5.30 -4.62 -2.20
C ARG A 222 4.09 -4.74 -1.27
N ASN A 223 3.89 -3.75 -0.38
CA ASN A 223 2.76 -3.74 0.54
C ASN A 223 1.41 -3.63 -0.17
N GLU A 224 1.32 -2.77 -1.19
CA GLU A 224 0.11 -2.65 -2.02
C GLU A 224 -0.21 -3.98 -2.71
N MET A 225 0.79 -4.62 -3.32
CA MET A 225 0.61 -5.91 -3.98
C MET A 225 0.18 -7.00 -2.99
N VAL A 226 0.84 -7.11 -1.83
CA VAL A 226 0.47 -8.08 -0.79
C VAL A 226 -0.96 -7.83 -0.30
N THR A 227 -1.33 -6.57 -0.08
CA THR A 227 -2.68 -6.19 0.34
C THR A 227 -3.72 -6.55 -0.72
N ALA A 228 -3.42 -6.30 -2.00
CA ALA A 228 -4.30 -6.69 -3.11
C ALA A 228 -4.49 -8.21 -3.22
N LEU A 229 -3.43 -8.99 -2.98
CA LEU A 229 -3.50 -10.46 -2.94
C LEU A 229 -4.37 -10.95 -1.77
N ILE A 230 -4.16 -10.42 -0.56
CA ILE A 230 -4.96 -10.73 0.63
C ILE A 230 -6.43 -10.38 0.38
N ASN A 231 -6.71 -9.15 -0.04
CA ASN A 231 -8.07 -8.70 -0.33
C ASN A 231 -8.76 -9.58 -1.37
N SER A 232 -8.04 -10.04 -2.40
CA SER A 232 -8.61 -10.92 -3.44
C SER A 232 -8.94 -12.31 -2.93
N PHE A 233 -8.20 -12.80 -1.93
CA PHE A 233 -8.51 -14.06 -1.28
C PHE A 233 -9.67 -13.93 -0.30
N GLU A 234 -9.69 -12.87 0.51
CA GLU A 234 -10.74 -12.61 1.48
C GLU A 234 -12.10 -12.31 0.83
N SER A 235 -12.09 -11.55 -0.29
CA SER A 235 -13.32 -11.21 -1.01
C SER A 235 -13.85 -12.32 -1.91
N TYR A 236 -13.16 -13.45 -2.03
CA TYR A 236 -13.52 -14.52 -2.97
C TYR A 236 -14.95 -15.05 -2.74
N GLU A 237 -15.28 -15.42 -1.51
CA GLU A 237 -16.60 -15.99 -1.18
C GLU A 237 -17.71 -14.94 -1.38
N ASP A 238 -17.46 -13.69 -1.02
CA ASP A 238 -18.39 -12.58 -1.24
C ASP A 238 -18.64 -12.35 -2.74
N LEU A 239 -17.58 -12.44 -3.54
CA LEU A 239 -17.65 -12.29 -4.99
C LEU A 239 -18.44 -13.42 -5.65
N VAL A 240 -18.22 -14.66 -5.23
CA VAL A 240 -19.00 -15.83 -5.68
C VAL A 240 -20.47 -15.68 -5.29
N SER A 241 -20.75 -15.26 -4.05
CA SER A 241 -22.11 -15.02 -3.57
C SER A 241 -22.82 -13.96 -4.41
N ARG A 242 -22.15 -12.84 -4.68
CA ARG A 242 -22.68 -11.75 -5.50
C ARG A 242 -22.96 -12.20 -6.95
N LEU A 243 -22.03 -12.93 -7.57
CA LEU A 243 -22.25 -13.47 -8.92
C LEU A 243 -23.45 -14.41 -9.00
N ARG A 244 -23.64 -15.27 -7.98
CA ARG A 244 -24.80 -16.16 -7.91
C ARG A 244 -26.10 -15.39 -7.74
N MET A 245 -26.10 -14.35 -6.91
CA MET A 245 -27.26 -13.47 -6.73
C MET A 245 -27.62 -12.78 -8.06
N ASP A 246 -26.65 -12.15 -8.72
CA ASP A 246 -26.87 -11.44 -9.99
C ASP A 246 -27.33 -12.40 -11.09
N LEU A 247 -26.76 -13.60 -11.15
CA LEU A 247 -27.19 -14.65 -12.08
C LEU A 247 -28.64 -15.08 -11.82
N SER A 248 -29.03 -15.28 -10.57
CA SER A 248 -30.41 -15.63 -10.20
C SER A 248 -31.39 -14.52 -10.57
N PHE A 249 -30.98 -13.26 -10.38
CA PHE A 249 -31.76 -12.10 -10.74
C PHE A 249 -32.01 -12.04 -12.25
N ILE A 250 -30.97 -12.13 -13.09
CA ILE A 250 -31.14 -12.09 -14.56
C ILE A 250 -31.94 -13.30 -15.07
N LYS A 251 -31.75 -14.50 -14.48
CA LYS A 251 -32.55 -15.68 -14.83
C LYS A 251 -34.04 -15.47 -14.55
N SER A 252 -34.40 -14.74 -13.50
CA SER A 252 -35.80 -14.44 -13.20
C SER A 252 -36.44 -13.55 -14.27
N TYR A 253 -35.71 -12.58 -14.84
CA TYR A 253 -36.19 -11.77 -15.98
C TYR A 253 -36.36 -12.57 -17.25
N LYS A 254 -35.52 -13.59 -17.49
CA LYS A 254 -35.64 -14.44 -18.68
C LYS A 254 -36.90 -15.31 -18.67
N GLN A 255 -37.49 -15.55 -17.50
CA GLN A 255 -38.68 -16.42 -17.34
C GLN A 255 -40.01 -15.66 -17.36
N MET A 256 -39.99 -14.32 -17.28
CA MET A 256 -41.17 -13.46 -17.47
C MET A 256 -41.34 -13.12 -18.95
#